data_AF-A0A838UNK9-F1
#
_entry.id   AF-A0A838UNK9-F1
#
_cell.length_a   1.000
_cell.length_b   1.000
_cell.length_c   1.000
_cell.angle_alpha   90.00
_cell.angle_beta   90.00
_cell.angle_gamma   90.00
#
_symmetry.space_group_name_H-M   'P 1'
#
loop_
_entity.id
_entity.type
_entity.pdbx_description
1 polymer ?
#
loop_
_entity_poly.entity_id
_entity_poly.type
_entity_poly.pdbx_seq_one_letter_code
_entity_poly.pdbx_strand_id
1 'polypeptide(L)'
;MGESQDLWLQRQAIELLAQHLPFETDPSVKAACIEELRKLVLHAGDSIDRAQFGFAARLELQRLKLWHHFRDSRTPRQQILDDDDITYGHVRPPPGADHYD
;
A
#
# COMPACT_ATOMS: atom_id res chain seq x y z
N MET A 1 -22.14 12.91 -11.58
CA MET A 1 -22.72 11.70 -10.96
C MET A 1 -21.91 11.43 -9.72
N GLY A 2 -22.53 11.45 -8.54
CA GLY A 2 -21.86 11.12 -7.29
C GLY A 2 -21.43 9.65 -7.28
N GLU A 3 -20.47 9.31 -6.43
CA GLU A 3 -20.12 7.91 -6.18
C GLU A 3 -21.39 7.10 -5.88
N SER A 4 -21.50 5.90 -6.46
CA SER A 4 -22.58 4.98 -6.08
C SER A 4 -22.41 4.63 -4.60
N GLN A 5 -23.51 4.58 -3.85
CA GLN A 5 -23.49 4.28 -2.41
C GLN A 5 -22.74 2.97 -2.10
N ASP A 6 -22.86 1.96 -2.98
CA ASP A 6 -22.10 0.72 -2.90
C ASP A 6 -20.58 0.92 -3.01
N LEU A 7 -20.11 1.77 -3.92
CA LEU A 7 -18.69 2.06 -4.08
C LEU A 7 -18.14 2.81 -2.86
N TRP A 8 -18.94 3.72 -2.30
CA TRP A 8 -18.57 4.40 -1.05
C TRP A 8 -18.44 3.41 0.10
N LEU A 9 -19.41 2.49 0.26
CA LEU A 9 -19.37 1.46 1.30
C LEU A 9 -18.17 0.52 1.12
N GLN A 10 -17.89 0.10 -0.12
CA GLN A 10 -16.73 -0.73 -0.43
C GLN A 10 -15.43 0.00 -0.11
N ARG A 11 -15.31 1.29 -0.45
CA ARG A 11 -14.17 2.13 -0.08
C ARG A 11 -13.98 2.18 1.43
N GLN A 12 -15.05 2.45 2.20
CA GLN A 12 -14.98 2.51 3.65
C GLN A 12 -14.61 1.15 4.27
N ALA A 13 -15.13 0.05 3.74
CA ALA A 13 -14.78 -1.29 4.21
C ALA A 13 -13.28 -1.61 3.99
N ILE A 14 -12.76 -1.30 2.80
CA ILE A 14 -11.33 -1.46 2.48
C ILE A 14 -10.48 -0.63 3.44
N GLU A 15 -10.87 0.62 3.68
CA GLU A 15 -10.13 1.55 4.53
C GLU A 15 -10.06 1.07 5.99
N LEU A 16 -11.20 0.66 6.57
CA LEU A 16 -11.26 0.18 7.94
C LEU A 16 -10.47 -1.12 8.13
N LEU A 17 -10.61 -2.08 7.20
CA LEU A 17 -9.86 -3.34 7.26
C LEU A 17 -8.36 -3.12 7.13
N ALA A 18 -7.93 -2.26 6.21
CA ALA A 18 -6.51 -1.95 6.04
C ALA A 18 -5.92 -1.24 7.28
N GLN A 19 -6.69 -0.39 7.95
CA GLN A 19 -6.23 0.24 9.21
C GLN A 19 -6.20 -0.74 10.39
N HIS A 20 -7.06 -1.75 10.40
CA HIS A 20 -7.12 -2.76 11.47
C HIS A 20 -5.98 -3.79 11.39
N LEU A 21 -5.63 -4.24 10.19
CA LEU A 21 -4.69 -5.35 9.95
C LEU A 21 -3.32 -5.25 10.67
N PRO A 22 -2.67 -4.08 10.80
CA PRO A 22 -1.43 -3.96 11.55
C PRO A 22 -1.55 -4.33 13.02
N PHE A 23 -2.72 -4.12 13.63
CA PHE A 23 -2.99 -4.33 15.05
C PHE A 23 -3.55 -5.72 15.37
N GLU A 24 -3.94 -6.48 14.34
CA GLU A 24 -4.41 -7.86 14.52
C GLU A 24 -3.26 -8.76 14.98
N THR A 25 -3.42 -9.39 16.14
CA THR A 25 -2.41 -10.23 16.80
C THR A 25 -2.66 -11.72 16.55
N ASP A 26 -3.91 -12.12 16.27
CA ASP A 26 -4.21 -13.50 15.92
C ASP A 26 -3.85 -13.75 14.44
N PRO A 27 -2.89 -14.63 14.13
CA PRO A 27 -2.46 -14.86 12.75
C PRO A 27 -3.56 -15.48 11.87
N SER A 28 -4.49 -16.25 12.45
CA SER A 28 -5.60 -16.86 11.71
C SER A 28 -6.63 -15.81 11.33
N VAL A 29 -6.98 -14.93 12.28
CA VAL A 29 -7.89 -13.80 12.02
C VAL A 29 -7.26 -12.84 11.03
N LYS A 30 -5.97 -12.52 11.19
CA LYS A 30 -5.23 -11.65 10.28
C LYS A 30 -5.24 -12.18 8.85
N ALA A 31 -5.00 -13.49 8.66
CA ALA A 31 -5.06 -14.11 7.34
C ALA A 31 -6.46 -14.01 6.73
N ALA A 32 -7.52 -14.27 7.50
CA ALA A 32 -8.89 -14.11 7.05
C ALA A 32 -9.21 -12.66 6.64
N CYS A 33 -8.80 -11.68 7.44
CA CYS A 33 -8.97 -10.27 7.13
C CYS A 33 -8.20 -9.85 5.86
N ILE A 34 -7.00 -10.39 5.61
CA ILE A 34 -6.26 -10.15 4.38
C ILE A 34 -7.01 -10.71 3.16
N GLU A 35 -7.59 -11.90 3.27
CA GLU A 35 -8.38 -12.51 2.19
C GLU A 35 -9.67 -11.74 1.90
N GLU A 36 -10.37 -11.26 2.93
CA GLU A 36 -11.54 -10.38 2.73
C GLU A 36 -11.14 -9.04 2.11
N LEU A 37 -10.04 -8.44 2.57
CA LEU A 37 -9.51 -7.21 1.96
C LEU A 37 -9.15 -7.42 0.49
N ARG A 38 -8.54 -8.57 0.13
CA ARG A 38 -8.25 -8.95 -1.26
C ARG A 38 -9.50 -9.00 -2.11
N LYS A 39 -10.57 -9.66 -1.64
CA LYS A 39 -11.85 -9.76 -2.37
C LYS A 39 -12.47 -8.39 -2.61
N LEU A 40 -12.48 -7.52 -1.60
CA LEU A 40 -13.01 -6.17 -1.72
C LEU A 40 -12.23 -5.33 -2.74
N VAL A 41 -10.89 -5.37 -2.67
CA VAL A 41 -10.03 -4.68 -3.63
C VAL A 41 -10.21 -5.24 -5.04
N LEU A 42 -10.40 -6.55 -5.20
CA LEU A 42 -10.66 -7.18 -6.50
C LEU A 42 -11.99 -6.76 -7.12
N HIS A 43 -13.01 -6.59 -6.28
CA HIS A 43 -14.34 -6.21 -6.76
C HIS A 43 -14.46 -4.71 -7.05
N ALA A 44 -13.87 -3.86 -6.22
CA ALA A 44 -14.11 -2.41 -6.22
C ALA A 44 -12.90 -1.58 -6.67
N GLY A 45 -11.70 -2.16 -6.66
CA GLY A 45 -10.44 -1.42 -6.73
C GLY A 45 -10.24 -0.64 -8.02
N ASP A 46 -10.73 -1.15 -9.14
CA ASP A 46 -10.65 -0.44 -10.43
C ASP A 46 -11.53 0.81 -10.49
N SER A 47 -12.56 0.88 -9.64
CA SER A 47 -13.50 2.00 -9.59
C SER A 47 -13.17 3.02 -8.49
N ILE A 48 -12.19 2.73 -7.62
CA ILE A 48 -11.81 3.58 -6.49
C ILE A 48 -10.43 4.17 -6.73
N ASP A 49 -10.31 5.49 -6.69
CA ASP A 49 -9.00 6.13 -6.74
C ASP A 49 -8.26 5.96 -5.41
N ARG A 50 -7.01 5.51 -5.48
CA ARG A 50 -6.12 5.35 -4.33
C ARG A 50 -5.95 6.63 -3.52
N ALA A 51 -6.02 7.79 -4.18
CA ALA A 51 -5.90 9.08 -3.50
C ALA A 51 -7.05 9.34 -2.51
N GLN A 52 -8.16 8.58 -2.61
CA GLN A 52 -9.31 8.71 -1.72
C GLN A 52 -9.15 7.97 -0.38
N PHE A 53 -8.10 7.16 -0.23
CA PHE A 53 -7.79 6.47 1.04
C PHE A 53 -6.86 7.31 1.90
N GLY A 54 -7.04 7.24 3.21
CA GLY A 54 -6.10 7.78 4.19
C GLY A 54 -4.73 7.11 4.14
N PHE A 55 -3.72 7.80 4.69
CA PHE A 55 -2.32 7.38 4.64
C PHE A 55 -2.08 5.95 5.15
N ALA A 56 -2.64 5.61 6.32
CA ALA A 56 -2.43 4.30 6.94
C ALA A 56 -2.97 3.15 6.09
N ALA A 57 -4.19 3.30 5.55
CA ALA A 57 -4.79 2.32 4.66
C ALA A 57 -3.96 2.15 3.38
N ARG A 58 -3.49 3.26 2.78
CA ARG A 58 -2.64 3.21 1.58
C ARG A 58 -1.32 2.48 1.81
N LEU A 59 -0.66 2.77 2.94
CA LEU A 59 0.59 2.13 3.30
C LEU A 59 0.41 0.61 3.46
N GLU A 60 -0.67 0.18 4.11
CA GLU A 60 -0.96 -1.24 4.29
C GLU A 60 -1.32 -1.94 2.98
N LEU A 61 -2.16 -1.32 2.13
CA LEU A 61 -2.49 -1.85 0.81
C LEU A 61 -1.24 -1.98 -0.09
N GLN A 62 -0.28 -1.06 0.02
CA GLN A 62 1.01 -1.13 -0.64
C GLN A 62 1.89 -2.25 -0.06
N ARG A 63 1.99 -2.35 1.27
CA ARG A 63 2.73 -3.40 1.99
C ARG A 63 2.26 -4.80 1.58
N LEU A 64 0.95 -4.97 1.40
CA LEU A 64 0.30 -6.21 0.99
C LEU A 64 0.28 -6.42 -0.55
N LYS A 65 0.80 -5.46 -1.32
CA LYS A 65 0.83 -5.47 -2.81
C LYS A 65 -0.53 -5.67 -3.48
N LEU A 66 -1.63 -5.34 -2.80
CA LEU A 66 -2.98 -5.62 -3.29
C LEU A 66 -3.35 -4.77 -4.51
N TRP A 67 -2.71 -3.61 -4.68
CA TRP A 67 -3.02 -2.69 -5.77
C TRP A 67 -2.18 -2.90 -7.04
N HIS A 68 -1.06 -3.60 -6.96
CA HIS A 68 -0.17 -3.80 -8.12
C HIS A 68 -0.74 -4.82 -9.12
N HIS A 69 -1.65 -5.69 -8.69
CA HIS A 69 -2.29 -6.68 -9.57
C HIS A 69 -3.27 -6.07 -10.59
N PHE A 70 -3.83 -4.87 -10.37
CA PHE A 70 -4.82 -4.25 -11.27
C PHE A 70 -4.19 -3.45 -12.41
N ARG A 71 -2.91 -3.11 -12.27
CA ARG A 71 -2.19 -2.21 -13.18
C ARG A 71 -1.17 -2.91 -14.06
N ASP A 72 -1.11 -4.23 -14.03
CA ASP A 72 -0.17 -5.02 -14.83
C ASP A 72 -0.66 -5.24 -16.27
N SER A 73 -1.15 -4.16 -16.88
CA SER A 73 -1.05 -3.89 -18.31
C SER A 73 -0.01 -2.80 -18.59
N ARG A 74 0.76 -2.37 -17.58
CA ARG A 74 1.88 -1.44 -17.73
C ARG A 74 3.16 -2.22 -18.00
N THR A 75 3.64 -2.05 -19.22
CA THR A 75 4.95 -2.49 -19.69
C THR A 75 6.07 -2.29 -18.64
N PRO A 76 7.06 -3.20 -18.59
CA PRO A 76 8.08 -3.33 -17.54
C PRO A 76 9.06 -2.14 -17.39
N ARG A 77 8.80 -1.01 -18.04
CA ARG A 77 9.70 0.15 -18.07
C ARG A 77 9.49 1.15 -16.92
N GLN A 78 8.40 1.02 -16.15
CA GLN A 78 8.08 1.95 -15.04
C GLN A 78 8.24 1.35 -13.64
N GLN A 79 8.56 0.07 -13.50
CA GLN A 79 8.73 -0.58 -12.19
C GLN A 79 10.01 -0.15 -11.45
N ILE A 80 10.93 0.53 -12.13
CA ILE A 80 12.25 0.91 -11.58
C ILE A 80 12.19 2.22 -10.77
N LEU A 81 11.12 3.02 -10.85
CA LEU A 81 11.07 4.35 -10.22
C LEU A 81 10.42 4.39 -8.83
N ASP A 82 9.70 3.33 -8.43
CA ASP A 82 8.98 3.31 -7.14
C ASP A 82 9.73 2.51 -6.04
N ASP A 83 10.87 1.87 -6.34
CA ASP A 83 11.64 1.02 -5.41
C ASP A 83 12.72 1.80 -4.63
N ASP A 84 13.03 3.04 -5.02
CA ASP A 84 14.18 3.81 -4.49
C ASP A 84 13.90 4.76 -3.30
N ASP A 85 12.68 4.78 -2.73
CA ASP A 85 12.33 5.72 -1.63
C ASP A 85 12.37 5.11 -0.22
N ILE A 86 13.00 3.95 -0.02
CA ILE A 86 13.26 3.43 1.34
C ILE A 86 14.68 2.90 1.48
N THR A 87 15.67 3.77 1.21
CA THR A 87 16.98 3.62 1.87
C THR A 87 17.06 4.62 3.02
N TYR A 88 16.67 4.15 4.21
CA TYR A 88 17.04 4.80 5.46
C TYR A 88 18.56 5.07 5.46
N GLY A 89 18.92 6.35 5.39
CA GLY A 89 20.19 6.96 5.79
C GLY A 89 21.45 6.08 5.76
N HIS A 90 22.06 5.91 4.59
CA HIS A 90 23.51 5.77 4.52
C HIS A 90 24.11 7.14 4.18
N VAL A 91 24.34 7.95 5.20
CA VAL A 91 25.16 9.17 5.06
C VAL A 91 26.55 8.71 4.66
N ARG A 92 26.93 8.96 3.40
CA ARG A 92 28.29 8.82 2.94
C ARG A 92 29.14 9.85 3.70
N PRO A 93 30.17 9.47 4.46
CA PRO A 93 31.06 10.46 5.06
C PRO A 93 31.77 11.25 3.95
N PRO A 94 32.00 12.56 4.14
CA PRO A 94 32.72 13.36 3.16
C PRO A 94 34.15 12.83 2.99
N PRO A 95 34.71 12.84 1.76
CA PRO A 95 36.07 12.39 1.53
C PRO A 95 37.04 13.40 2.16
N GLY A 96 37.77 12.98 3.19
CA GLY A 96 38.81 13.81 3.83
C GLY A 96 39.01 13.66 5.34
N ALA A 97 38.40 12.69 6.02
CA ALA A 97 38.54 12.51 7.48
C ALA A 97 39.66 11.53 7.89
N ASP A 98 40.72 11.41 7.09
CA ASP A 98 41.92 10.61 7.42
C ASP A 98 43.14 11.51 7.62
N HIS A 99 43.17 12.26 8.73
CA HIS A 99 44.37 12.63 9.51
C HIS A 99 44.02 13.77 10.46
N TYR A 100 44.01 13.48 11.76
CA TYR A 100 44.56 14.40 12.74
C TYR A 100 45.54 13.58 13.58
N ASP A 101 46.78 14.07 13.60
CA ASP A 101 47.91 13.60 14.42
C ASP A 101 47.54 13.60 15.93
#